data_AF-W6K3S6-F1
#
_entry.id   AF-W6K3S6-F1
#
_cell.length_a   1.000
_cell.length_b   1.000
_cell.length_c   1.000
_cell.angle_alpha   90.00
_cell.angle_beta   90.00
_cell.angle_gamma   90.00
#
_symmetry.space_group_name_H-M   'P 1'
#
loop_
_entity.id
_entity.type
_entity.pdbx_description
1 polymer ?
#
loop_
_entity_poly.entity_id
_entity_poly.type
_entity_poly.pdbx_seq_one_letter_code
_entity_poly.pdbx_strand_id
1 'polypeptide(L)'
;MGLLALGPRATLRMPWPWLGALAALVVAAPQIAYRAGHEQVATAYHRAGDADILTSNYGEAGAVARFGPAYGLPAPVSGHNALADLTMPTRDRVLVLEGAWRHLAPAFARCERVGELDNGVDVDNEEQGEELTLCAGRTPPWADLWPHL
;
A
#
# COMPACT_ATOMS: atom_id res chain seq x y z
N MET A 1 -17.77 21.23 37.55
CA MET A 1 -17.90 22.41 36.66
C MET A 1 -16.87 23.47 37.07
N GLY A 2 -15.58 23.29 36.76
CA GLY A 2 -14.55 24.23 37.27
C GLY A 2 -13.18 24.18 36.60
N LEU A 3 -12.97 23.31 35.61
CA LEU A 3 -11.69 23.18 34.88
C LEU A 3 -11.72 23.79 33.47
N LEU A 4 -12.85 24.34 33.00
CA LEU A 4 -12.99 24.93 31.66
C LEU A 4 -12.89 26.47 31.63
N ALA A 5 -12.82 27.15 32.79
CA ALA A 5 -12.85 28.62 32.85
C ALA A 5 -11.46 29.29 32.87
N LEU A 6 -10.41 28.56 33.27
CA LEU A 6 -9.04 29.05 33.49
C LEU A 6 -7.98 28.34 32.62
N GLY A 7 -8.40 27.67 31.54
CA GLY A 7 -7.46 27.19 30.51
C GLY A 7 -6.70 28.38 29.90
N PRO A 8 -5.44 28.22 29.48
CA PRO A 8 -4.54 29.34 29.23
C PRO A 8 -4.89 30.01 27.90
N ARG A 9 -5.94 30.85 27.91
CA ARG A 9 -6.37 31.65 26.75
C ARG A 9 -5.24 32.56 26.24
N ALA A 10 -4.27 32.89 27.10
CA ALA A 10 -3.04 33.58 26.72
C ALA A 10 -2.10 32.72 25.88
N THR A 11 -1.97 31.43 26.17
CA THR A 11 -1.11 30.51 25.40
C THR A 11 -1.69 30.24 24.02
N LEU A 12 -3.01 30.09 23.89
CA LEU A 12 -3.68 29.98 22.58
C LEU A 12 -3.64 31.28 21.75
N ARG A 13 -3.25 32.42 22.33
CA ARG A 13 -3.04 33.68 21.62
C ARG A 13 -1.61 33.88 21.13
N MET A 14 -0.68 33.05 21.62
CA MET A 14 0.71 33.07 21.14
C MET A 14 0.77 32.40 19.75
N PRO A 15 1.72 32.80 18.88
CA PRO A 15 1.85 32.17 17.58
C PRO A 15 2.26 30.69 17.67
N TRP A 16 2.89 30.26 18.77
CA TRP A 16 3.47 28.92 18.83
C TRP A 16 2.50 27.75 18.67
N PRO A 17 1.35 27.70 19.37
CA PRO A 17 0.37 26.63 19.14
C PRO A 17 -0.18 26.60 17.71
N TRP A 18 -0.35 27.77 17.07
CA TRP A 18 -0.84 27.85 15.69
C TRP A 18 0.23 27.42 14.69
N LEU A 19 1.48 27.82 14.88
CA LEU A 19 2.61 27.35 14.07
C LEU A 19 2.81 25.84 14.24
N GLY A 20 2.66 25.32 15.46
CA GLY A 20 2.66 23.88 15.72
C GLY A 20 1.50 23.15 15.03
N ALA A 21 0.29 23.70 15.08
CA ALA A 21 -0.87 23.14 14.39
C ALA A 21 -0.69 23.17 12.86
N LEU A 22 -0.13 24.25 12.32
CA LEU A 22 0.13 24.41 10.88
C LEU A 22 1.22 23.42 10.42
N ALA A 23 2.30 23.27 11.20
CA ALA A 23 3.31 22.25 10.95
C ALA A 23 2.71 20.83 11.02
N ALA A 24 1.86 20.54 12.01
CA ALA A 24 1.18 19.25 12.11
C ALA A 24 0.27 18.98 10.90
N LEU A 25 -0.45 19.99 10.41
CA LEU A 25 -1.27 19.88 9.21
C LEU A 25 -0.41 19.61 7.96
N VAL A 26 0.72 20.29 7.81
CA VAL A 26 1.66 20.07 6.69
C VAL A 26 2.20 18.63 6.71
N VAL A 27 2.56 18.11 7.89
CA VAL A 27 3.04 16.74 8.04
C VAL A 27 1.92 15.70 7.83
N ALA A 28 0.68 16.01 8.23
CA ALA A 28 -0.45 15.10 8.12
C ALA A 28 -1.11 15.08 6.73
N ALA A 29 -1.05 16.17 5.97
CA ALA A 29 -1.73 16.28 4.68
C ALA A 29 -1.32 15.18 3.67
N PRO A 30 -0.03 14.82 3.51
CA PRO A 30 0.37 13.72 2.64
C PRO A 30 -0.22 12.37 3.07
N GLN A 31 -0.40 12.13 4.37
CA GLN A 31 -0.99 10.88 4.89
C GLN A 31 -2.49 10.74 4.55
N ILE A 32 -3.20 11.86 4.41
CA ILE A 32 -4.60 11.85 3.98
C ILE A 32 -4.70 11.52 2.49
N ALA A 33 -3.82 12.10 1.66
CA ALA A 33 -3.72 11.77 0.23
C ALA A 33 -3.37 10.29 0.01
N TYR A 34 -2.43 9.75 0.80
CA TYR A 34 -2.01 8.34 0.73
C TYR A 34 -3.15 7.34 0.97
N ARG A 35 -4.19 7.73 1.71
CA ARG A 35 -5.37 6.88 1.96
C ARG A 35 -6.20 6.65 0.69
N ALA A 36 -6.23 7.62 -0.23
CA ALA A 36 -7.04 7.54 -1.45
C ALA A 36 -6.54 6.45 -2.42
N GLY A 37 -5.22 6.27 -2.55
CA GLY A 37 -4.65 5.23 -3.42
C GLY A 37 -5.01 3.80 -3.02
N HIS A 38 -5.35 3.55 -1.75
CA HIS A 38 -5.67 2.19 -1.26
C HIS A 38 -7.05 1.69 -1.69
N GLU A 39 -7.97 2.60 -2.02
CA GLU A 39 -9.27 2.21 -2.60
C GLU A 39 -9.08 1.55 -3.97
N GLN A 40 -8.05 1.92 -4.71
CA GLN A 40 -7.74 1.35 -6.03
C GLN A 40 -7.21 -0.08 -5.89
N VAL A 41 -6.32 -0.34 -4.93
CA VAL A 41 -5.85 -1.70 -4.61
C VAL A 41 -7.02 -2.59 -4.21
N ALA A 42 -7.91 -2.09 -3.35
CA ALA A 42 -9.12 -2.81 -2.96
C ALA A 42 -10.03 -3.11 -4.16
N THR A 43 -10.25 -2.13 -5.01
CA THR A 43 -11.07 -2.29 -6.22
C THR A 43 -10.46 -3.32 -7.19
N ALA A 44 -9.15 -3.27 -7.41
CA ALA A 44 -8.42 -4.22 -8.23
C ALA A 44 -8.51 -5.64 -7.65
N TYR A 45 -8.31 -5.78 -6.34
CA TYR A 45 -8.41 -7.05 -5.63
C TYR A 45 -9.82 -7.67 -5.74
N HIS A 46 -10.86 -6.90 -5.45
CA HIS A 46 -12.24 -7.40 -5.50
C HIS A 46 -12.69 -7.77 -6.93
N ARG A 47 -12.09 -7.16 -7.96
CA ARG A 47 -12.26 -7.60 -9.36
C ARG A 47 -11.43 -8.84 -9.71
N ALA A 48 -10.22 -8.93 -9.17
CA ALA A 48 -9.34 -10.06 -9.36
C ALA A 48 -9.93 -11.34 -8.77
N GLY A 49 -10.61 -11.24 -7.63
CA GLY A 49 -11.09 -12.40 -6.85
C GLY A 49 -10.00 -12.95 -5.94
N ASP A 50 -10.17 -14.19 -5.47
CA ASP A 50 -9.27 -14.81 -4.49
C ASP A 50 -7.82 -14.90 -5.03
N ALA A 51 -6.95 -14.01 -4.53
CA ALA A 51 -5.55 -13.86 -4.90
C ALA A 51 -4.72 -13.47 -3.66
N ASP A 52 -3.42 -13.74 -3.70
CA ASP A 52 -2.49 -13.13 -2.74
C ASP A 52 -2.08 -11.74 -3.23
N ILE A 53 -1.81 -10.81 -2.31
CA ILE A 53 -1.29 -9.48 -2.65
C ILE A 53 0.23 -9.51 -2.48
N LEU A 54 0.96 -9.50 -3.60
CA LEU A 54 2.42 -9.46 -3.62
C LEU A 54 2.90 -8.02 -3.78
N THR A 55 3.68 -7.56 -2.81
CA THR A 55 4.27 -6.22 -2.78
C THR A 55 5.77 -6.25 -3.02
N SER A 56 6.31 -5.21 -3.63
CA SER A 56 7.71 -5.15 -4.06
C SER A 56 8.65 -4.49 -3.06
N ASN A 57 8.11 -3.71 -2.12
CA ASN A 57 8.91 -2.98 -1.14
C ASN A 57 8.25 -2.91 0.26
N TYR A 58 9.01 -2.45 1.27
CA TYR A 58 8.51 -2.30 2.65
C TYR A 58 7.38 -1.28 2.78
N GLY A 59 7.40 -0.23 1.97
CA GLY A 59 6.38 0.82 1.92
C GLY A 59 5.03 0.25 1.51
N GLU A 60 4.97 -0.41 0.35
CA GLU A 60 3.76 -1.12 -0.13
C GLU A 60 3.26 -2.15 0.88
N ALA A 61 4.16 -3.02 1.38
CA ALA A 61 3.81 -4.05 2.35
C ALA A 61 3.22 -3.43 3.63
N GLY A 62 3.87 -2.38 4.15
CA GLY A 62 3.40 -1.65 5.31
C GLY A 62 2.05 -0.98 5.06
N ALA A 63 1.83 -0.44 3.86
CA ALA A 63 0.62 0.27 3.50
C ALA A 63 -0.58 -0.69 3.37
N VAL A 64 -0.42 -1.81 2.65
CA VAL A 64 -1.45 -2.87 2.58
C VAL A 64 -1.74 -3.45 3.97
N ALA A 65 -0.70 -3.76 4.76
CA ALA A 65 -0.89 -4.28 6.12
C ALA A 65 -1.62 -3.28 7.04
N ARG A 66 -1.37 -1.97 6.87
CA ARG A 66 -1.96 -0.92 7.70
C ARG A 66 -3.38 -0.56 7.30
N PHE A 67 -3.65 -0.40 6.00
CA PHE A 67 -4.90 0.15 5.48
C PHE A 67 -5.80 -0.90 4.85
N GLY A 68 -5.24 -1.99 4.31
CA GLY A 68 -5.97 -3.06 3.64
C GLY A 68 -7.07 -3.73 4.47
N PRO A 69 -6.92 -3.96 5.78
CA PRO A 69 -7.98 -4.56 6.60
C PRO A 69 -9.31 -3.78 6.57
N ALA A 70 -9.26 -2.45 6.44
CA ALA A 70 -10.47 -1.63 6.34
C ALA A 70 -11.26 -1.88 5.04
N TYR A 71 -10.61 -2.44 4.03
CA TYR A 71 -11.19 -2.77 2.72
C TYR A 71 -11.38 -4.28 2.50
N GLY A 72 -11.15 -5.11 3.55
CA GLY A 72 -11.25 -6.56 3.46
C GLY A 72 -10.13 -7.23 2.67
N LEU A 73 -8.97 -6.58 2.56
CA LEU A 73 -7.82 -7.17 1.89
C LEU A 73 -7.11 -8.20 2.78
N PRO A 74 -6.54 -9.28 2.20
CA PRO A 74 -5.66 -10.18 2.93
C PRO A 74 -4.36 -9.46 3.33
N ALA A 75 -3.61 -10.07 4.24
CA ALA A 75 -2.25 -9.61 4.55
C ALA A 75 -1.36 -9.69 3.29
N PRO A 76 -0.46 -8.72 3.07
CA PRO A 76 0.45 -8.76 1.94
C PRO A 76 1.52 -9.85 2.14
N VAL A 77 2.05 -10.34 1.03
CA VAL A 77 3.25 -11.15 0.96
C VAL A 77 4.32 -10.38 0.20
N SER A 78 5.60 -10.58 0.51
CA SER A 78 6.69 -9.86 -0.17
C SER A 78 7.97 -10.67 -0.14
N GLY A 79 8.66 -10.76 -1.28
CA GLY A 79 10.03 -11.29 -1.37
C GLY A 79 11.10 -10.29 -0.96
N HIS A 80 10.72 -9.06 -0.58
CA HIS A 80 11.68 -8.00 -0.33
C HIS A 80 12.37 -8.14 1.03
N ASN A 81 13.68 -8.40 1.01
CA ASN A 81 14.54 -8.47 2.21
C ASN A 81 13.97 -9.44 3.28
N ALA A 82 13.89 -9.01 4.54
CA ALA A 82 13.44 -9.85 5.65
C ALA A 82 11.93 -10.19 5.60
N LEU A 83 11.15 -9.56 4.71
CA LEU A 83 9.76 -9.94 4.51
C LEU A 83 9.65 -11.32 3.84
N ALA A 84 10.65 -11.71 3.05
CA ALA A 84 10.69 -13.00 2.36
C ALA A 84 10.65 -14.19 3.32
N ASP A 85 11.12 -14.00 4.56
CA ASP A 85 11.18 -15.03 5.60
C ASP A 85 9.85 -15.18 6.35
N LEU A 86 8.90 -14.24 6.21
CA LEU A 86 7.64 -14.25 6.95
C LEU A 86 6.63 -15.21 6.34
N THR A 87 6.45 -15.12 5.02
CA THR A 87 5.47 -15.91 4.28
C THR A 87 5.69 -15.80 2.78
N MET A 88 5.11 -16.75 2.04
CA MET A 88 5.13 -16.80 0.57
C MET A 88 3.68 -16.95 0.07
N PRO A 89 3.39 -16.55 -1.17
CA PRO A 89 2.06 -16.73 -1.74
C PRO A 89 1.69 -18.22 -1.77
N THR A 90 0.43 -18.51 -1.46
CA THR A 90 -0.14 -19.85 -1.37
C THR A 90 -1.21 -20.10 -2.42
N ARG A 91 -1.73 -19.03 -3.02
CA ARG A 91 -2.76 -19.05 -4.05
C ARG A 91 -2.12 -19.15 -5.44
N ASP A 92 -2.93 -19.62 -6.39
CA ASP A 92 -2.55 -19.69 -7.80
C ASP A 92 -2.52 -18.33 -8.48
N ARG A 93 -3.26 -17.37 -7.94
CA ARG A 93 -3.39 -16.01 -8.44
C ARG A 93 -2.69 -15.05 -7.49
N VAL A 94 -1.98 -14.10 -8.07
CA VAL A 94 -1.30 -13.05 -7.32
C VAL A 94 -1.59 -11.70 -7.97
N LEU A 95 -2.09 -10.77 -7.15
CA LEU A 95 -2.17 -9.35 -7.47
C LEU A 95 -0.84 -8.73 -7.08
N VAL A 96 -0.05 -8.35 -8.08
CA VAL A 96 1.26 -7.73 -7.90
C VAL A 96 1.10 -6.21 -7.91
N LEU A 97 1.58 -5.57 -6.85
CA LEU A 97 1.77 -4.13 -6.76
C LEU A 97 3.18 -3.82 -7.28
N GLU A 98 3.30 -2.77 -8.11
CA GLU A 98 4.52 -2.16 -8.70
C GLU A 98 5.68 -3.11 -9.06
N GLY A 99 6.29 -2.99 -10.25
CA GLY A 99 7.67 -3.46 -10.48
C GLY A 99 7.94 -4.98 -10.53
N ALA A 100 7.61 -5.77 -9.50
CA ALA A 100 7.93 -7.21 -9.41
C ALA A 100 7.29 -8.04 -10.54
N TRP A 101 6.18 -7.59 -11.10
CA TRP A 101 5.47 -8.33 -12.16
C TRP A 101 6.32 -8.46 -13.42
N ARG A 102 7.22 -7.51 -13.72
CA ARG A 102 8.04 -7.56 -14.94
C ARG A 102 9.04 -8.71 -14.92
N HIS A 103 9.61 -8.99 -13.75
CA HIS A 103 10.51 -10.12 -13.54
C HIS A 103 9.76 -11.45 -13.41
N LEU A 104 8.55 -11.41 -12.86
CA LEU A 104 7.72 -12.59 -12.65
C LEU A 104 6.92 -13.03 -13.88
N ALA A 105 6.57 -12.12 -14.79
CA ALA A 105 5.69 -12.38 -15.93
C ALA A 105 6.06 -13.65 -16.73
N PRO A 106 7.34 -13.96 -17.01
CA PRO A 106 7.72 -15.19 -17.71
C PRO A 106 7.34 -16.49 -16.97
N ALA A 107 7.17 -16.44 -15.65
CA ALA A 107 6.81 -17.59 -14.84
C ALA A 107 5.30 -17.88 -14.81
N PHE A 108 4.46 -17.01 -15.38
CA PHE A 108 3.01 -17.13 -15.39
C PHE A 108 2.46 -17.29 -16.81
N ALA A 109 1.40 -18.09 -16.96
CA ALA A 109 0.70 -18.25 -18.23
C ALA A 109 0.00 -16.95 -18.69
N ARG A 110 -0.45 -16.12 -17.74
CA ARG A 110 -1.15 -14.86 -18.02
C ARG A 110 -0.89 -13.83 -16.92
N CYS A 111 -0.57 -12.61 -17.33
CA CYS A 111 -0.59 -11.42 -16.49
C CYS A 111 -1.41 -10.33 -17.19
N GLU A 112 -2.33 -9.71 -16.47
CA GLU A 112 -3.19 -8.64 -16.99
C GLU A 112 -3.17 -7.43 -16.07
N ARG A 113 -3.11 -6.22 -16.65
CA ARG A 113 -3.31 -4.99 -15.90
C ARG A 113 -4.77 -4.91 -15.47
N VAL A 114 -5.02 -4.82 -14.16
CA VAL A 114 -6.37 -4.72 -13.56
C VAL A 114 -6.65 -3.35 -12.94
N GLY A 115 -5.63 -2.50 -12.85
CA GLY A 115 -5.74 -1.14 -12.36
C GLY A 115 -4.41 -0.39 -12.45
N GLU A 116 -4.42 0.82 -11.93
CA GLU A 116 -3.28 1.72 -11.82
C GLU A 116 -3.39 2.46 -10.49
N LEU A 117 -2.25 2.75 -9.89
CA LEU A 117 -2.15 3.56 -8.69
C LEU A 117 -2.13 5.05 -9.08
N ASP A 118 -3.11 5.80 -8.58
CA ASP A 118 -3.23 7.24 -8.77
C ASP A 118 -3.60 7.92 -7.45
N ASN A 119 -2.70 8.75 -6.95
CA ASN A 119 -2.91 9.53 -5.74
C ASN A 119 -3.95 10.66 -5.92
N GLY A 120 -4.37 10.96 -7.14
CA GLY A 120 -5.40 11.94 -7.48
C GLY A 120 -4.98 13.39 -7.25
N VAL A 121 -3.71 13.63 -6.90
CA VAL A 121 -3.17 14.96 -6.55
C VAL A 121 -1.87 15.30 -7.28
N ASP A 122 -1.51 14.53 -8.33
CA ASP A 122 -0.32 14.76 -9.18
C ASP A 122 0.97 14.94 -8.38
N VAL A 123 1.08 14.21 -7.27
CA VAL A 123 2.32 14.15 -6.50
C VAL A 123 3.23 13.15 -7.18
N ASP A 124 4.39 13.63 -7.63
CA ASP A 124 5.46 12.79 -8.14
C ASP A 124 6.02 11.93 -6.99
N ASN A 125 5.70 10.65 -7.03
CA ASN A 125 6.24 9.63 -6.14
C ASN A 125 6.44 8.34 -6.94
N GLU A 126 7.17 7.39 -6.37
CA GLU A 126 7.55 6.15 -7.03
C GLU A 126 6.33 5.28 -7.41
N GLU A 127 5.21 5.42 -6.69
CA GLU A 127 4.01 4.59 -6.84
C GLU A 127 2.99 5.20 -7.84
N GLN A 128 3.19 6.44 -8.29
CA GLN A 128 2.24 7.17 -9.12
C GLN A 128 2.29 6.67 -10.57
N GLY A 129 1.15 6.21 -11.07
CA GLY A 129 1.03 5.64 -12.42
C GLY A 129 1.48 4.19 -12.51
N GLU A 130 1.82 3.56 -11.38
CA GLU A 130 2.27 2.17 -11.35
C GLU A 130 1.12 1.18 -11.54
N GLU A 131 1.42 0.06 -12.19
CA GLU A 131 0.42 -0.89 -12.63
C GLU A 131 0.04 -1.88 -11.52
N LEU A 132 -1.27 -2.08 -11.33
CA LEU A 132 -1.78 -3.23 -10.57
C LEU A 132 -1.98 -4.39 -11.55
N THR A 133 -1.17 -5.44 -11.41
CA THR A 133 -1.13 -6.56 -12.36
C THR A 133 -1.58 -7.86 -11.70
N LEU A 134 -2.53 -8.55 -12.32
CA LEU A 134 -3.00 -9.85 -11.87
C LEU A 134 -2.36 -10.96 -12.69
N CYS A 135 -1.55 -11.79 -12.05
CA CYS A 135 -0.90 -12.94 -12.68
C CYS A 135 -1.53 -14.25 -12.22
N ALA A 136 -1.67 -15.21 -13.15
CA ALA A 136 -2.26 -16.53 -12.91
C ALA A 136 -1.62 -17.61 -13.79
N GLY A 137 -1.76 -18.88 -13.36
CA GLY A 137 -1.22 -20.03 -14.08
C GLY A 137 0.30 -20.10 -13.98
N ARG A 138 0.84 -20.00 -12.76
CA ARG A 138 2.27 -20.12 -12.49
C ARG A 138 2.79 -21.51 -12.90
N THR A 139 3.87 -21.55 -13.66
CA THR A 139 4.45 -22.82 -14.15
C THR A 139 5.40 -23.45 -13.13
N PRO A 140 6.44 -22.76 -12.61
CA PRO A 140 7.25 -23.30 -11.52
C PRO A 140 6.56 -23.15 -10.16
N PRO A 141 6.84 -24.02 -9.17
CA PRO A 141 6.37 -23.82 -7.81
C PRO A 141 6.99 -22.55 -7.21
N TRP A 142 6.31 -21.94 -6.23
CA TRP A 142 6.85 -20.75 -5.55
C TRP A 142 8.21 -21.01 -4.90
N ALA A 143 8.48 -22.22 -4.40
CA ALA A 143 9.77 -22.57 -3.82
C ALA A 143 10.96 -22.36 -4.78
N ASP A 144 10.72 -22.47 -6.10
CA ASP A 144 11.76 -22.26 -7.11
C ASP A 144 11.87 -20.78 -7.51
N LEU A 145 10.77 -20.02 -7.45
CA LEU A 145 10.76 -18.59 -7.79
C LEU A 145 11.19 -17.68 -6.63
N TRP A 146 10.82 -18.03 -5.40
CA TRP A 146 10.96 -17.18 -4.21
C TRP A 146 12.40 -16.73 -3.94
N PRO A 147 13.44 -17.56 -4.12
CA PRO A 147 14.83 -17.13 -3.95
C PRO A 147 15.33 -16.09 -4.96
N HIS A 148 14.52 -15.74 -5.97
CA HIS A 148 14.85 -14.81 -7.06
C HIS A 148 14.03 -13.51 -7.02
N LEU A 149 13.27 -13.29 -5.94
CA LEU A 149 12.46 -12.10 -5.70
C LEU A 149 13.15 -11.11 -4.74
#